data_AF-A0A496TL62-F1
#
_entry.id   AF-A0A496TL62-F1
#
_cell.length_a   1.000
_cell.length_b   1.000
_cell.length_c   1.000
_cell.angle_alpha   90.00
_cell.angle_beta   90.00
_cell.angle_gamma   90.00
#
_symmetry.space_group_name_H-M   'P 1'
#
loop_
_entity.id
_entity.type
_entity.pdbx_description
1 polymer ?
#
loop_
_entity_poly.entity_id
_entity_poly.type
_entity_poly.pdbx_seq_one_letter_code
_entity_poly.pdbx_strand_id
1 'polypeptide(L)'
;MIVVMKAGCSQDEISHITARIEDLGLKTHISQGVEHTVIGVLGKVFPELRDTLELLPGVDQVIPVSKPYKLASREFHPQDTIVQLNNLTIGGDEIVVMAGPCAIESEEQLLTTAQAVKAAGATILRGGAF
;
A
#
# COMPACT_ATOMS: atom_id res chain seq x y z
N MET A 1 -4.10 13.91 -3.62
CA MET A 1 -2.69 14.07 -4.09
C MET A 1 -2.43 15.55 -4.33
N ILE A 2 -1.18 15.95 -4.46
CA ILE A 2 -0.78 17.32 -4.76
C ILE A 2 -0.02 17.28 -6.08
N VAL A 3 -0.46 18.08 -7.05
CA VAL A 3 0.25 18.29 -8.32
C VAL A 3 1.00 19.61 -8.20
N VAL A 4 2.30 19.58 -8.35
CA VAL A 4 3.15 20.78 -8.36
C VAL A 4 3.38 21.16 -9.82
N MET A 5 3.07 22.40 -10.17
CA MET A 5 3.29 22.93 -11.52
C MET A 5 4.71 23.47 -11.66
N LYS A 6 5.25 23.41 -12.88
CA LYS A 6 6.50 24.07 -13.27
C LYS A 6 6.38 25.59 -13.06
N ALA A 7 7.49 26.23 -12.70
CA ALA A 7 7.54 27.69 -12.58
C ALA A 7 7.20 28.35 -13.94
N GLY A 8 6.30 29.33 -13.93
CA GLY A 8 5.86 30.02 -15.14
C GLY A 8 4.90 29.23 -16.04
N CYS A 9 4.27 28.16 -15.54
CA CYS A 9 3.22 27.45 -16.27
C CYS A 9 2.09 28.39 -16.71
N SER A 10 1.52 28.15 -17.89
CA SER A 10 0.45 28.98 -18.42
C SER A 10 -0.89 28.69 -17.74
N GLN A 11 -1.82 29.66 -17.80
CA GLN A 11 -3.17 29.46 -17.31
C GLN A 11 -3.91 28.36 -18.09
N ASP A 12 -3.55 28.15 -19.36
CA ASP A 12 -4.10 27.08 -20.20
C ASP A 12 -3.64 25.71 -19.73
N GLU A 13 -2.36 25.56 -19.36
CA GLU A 13 -1.83 24.30 -18.79
C GLU A 13 -2.53 23.95 -17.47
N ILE A 14 -2.68 24.93 -16.57
CA ILE A 14 -3.41 24.76 -15.30
C ILE A 14 -4.86 24.33 -15.56
N SER A 15 -5.54 24.98 -16.52
CA SER A 15 -6.94 24.70 -16.84
C SER A 15 -7.10 23.32 -17.48
N HIS A 16 -6.17 22.93 -18.35
CA HIS A 16 -6.16 21.61 -18.98
C HIS A 16 -5.99 20.49 -17.95
N ILE A 17 -5.06 20.64 -17.01
CA ILE A 17 -4.85 19.67 -15.93
C ILE A 17 -6.09 19.60 -15.02
N THR A 18 -6.67 20.76 -14.70
CA THR A 18 -7.88 20.85 -13.87
C THR A 18 -9.05 20.11 -14.51
N ALA A 19 -9.33 20.38 -15.79
CA ALA A 19 -10.38 19.71 -16.54
C ALA A 19 -10.16 18.19 -16.60
N ARG A 20 -8.92 17.75 -16.86
CA ARG A 20 -8.58 16.33 -16.91
C ARG A 20 -8.83 15.61 -15.58
N ILE A 21 -8.58 16.27 -14.45
CA ILE A 21 -8.83 15.73 -13.12
C ILE A 21 -10.35 15.67 -12.85
N GLU A 22 -11.08 16.70 -13.24
CA GLU A 22 -12.54 16.79 -13.05
C GLU A 22 -13.32 15.81 -13.93
N ASP A 23 -12.84 15.51 -15.14
CA ASP A 23 -13.38 14.46 -16.02
C ASP A 23 -13.37 13.07 -15.38
N LEU A 24 -12.48 12.85 -14.42
CA LEU A 24 -12.39 11.61 -13.65
C LEU A 24 -13.29 11.61 -12.41
N GLY A 25 -14.14 12.63 -12.24
CA GLY A 25 -15.03 12.80 -11.09
C GLY A 25 -14.31 13.24 -9.80
N LEU A 26 -13.08 13.72 -9.90
CA LEU A 26 -12.31 14.27 -8.79
C LEU A 26 -12.53 15.78 -8.69
N LYS A 27 -12.19 16.36 -7.54
CA LYS A 27 -12.23 17.82 -7.35
C LYS A 27 -10.83 18.39 -7.27
N THR A 28 -10.67 19.61 -7.75
CA THR A 28 -9.41 20.33 -7.67
C THR A 28 -9.50 21.50 -6.68
N HIS A 29 -8.36 21.87 -6.11
CA HIS A 29 -8.19 23.07 -5.32
C HIS A 29 -6.87 23.72 -5.69
N ILE A 30 -6.93 24.88 -6.34
CA ILE A 30 -5.75 25.57 -6.87
C ILE A 30 -5.22 26.54 -5.82
N SER A 31 -3.92 26.49 -5.58
CA SER A 31 -3.18 27.45 -4.76
C SER A 31 -2.08 28.07 -5.62
N GLN A 32 -2.24 29.33 -5.97
CA GLN A 32 -1.24 30.09 -6.72
C GLN A 32 -0.25 30.69 -5.73
N GLY A 33 0.94 30.10 -5.65
CA GLY A 33 2.06 30.62 -4.88
C GLY A 33 2.86 31.67 -5.67
N VAL A 34 3.83 32.29 -4.99
CA VAL A 34 4.73 33.28 -5.60
C VAL A 34 5.68 32.62 -6.62
N GLU A 35 6.14 31.40 -6.33
CA GLU A 35 7.09 30.66 -7.19
C GLU A 35 6.41 29.55 -7.99
N HIS A 36 5.51 28.80 -7.35
CA HIS A 36 4.84 27.65 -7.96
C HIS A 36 3.32 27.69 -7.75
N THR A 37 2.59 27.22 -8.76
CA THR A 37 1.17 26.87 -8.61
C THR A 37 1.07 25.42 -8.15
N VAL A 38 0.19 25.18 -7.18
CA VAL A 38 -0.06 23.86 -6.60
C VAL A 38 -1.53 23.51 -6.79
N ILE A 39 -1.81 22.32 -7.30
CA ILE A 39 -3.18 21.82 -7.49
C ILE A 39 -3.40 20.64 -6.52
N GLY A 40 -4.23 20.87 -5.51
CA GLY A 40 -4.73 19.82 -4.64
C GLY A 40 -5.81 19.00 -5.34
N VAL A 41 -5.67 17.68 -5.35
CA VAL A 41 -6.65 16.75 -5.92
C VAL A 41 -7.35 16.01 -4.78
N LEU A 42 -8.67 16.17 -4.74
CA LEU A 42 -9.57 15.68 -3.70
C LEU A 42 -10.46 14.57 -4.28
N GLY A 43 -10.54 13.44 -3.56
CA GLY A 43 -11.36 12.29 -3.95
C GLY A 43 -10.63 10.95 -3.78
N LYS A 44 -11.25 9.87 -4.27
CA LYS A 44 -10.62 8.55 -4.33
C LYS A 44 -9.70 8.52 -5.55
N VAL A 45 -8.42 8.75 -5.30
CA VAL A 45 -7.42 8.78 -6.37
C VAL A 45 -6.78 7.42 -6.53
N PHE A 46 -6.70 6.94 -7.76
CA PHE A 46 -6.05 5.67 -8.11
C PHE A 46 -4.56 5.89 -8.38
N PRO A 47 -3.69 4.89 -8.13
CA PRO A 47 -2.26 5.02 -8.36
C PRO A 47 -1.90 5.43 -9.80
N GLU A 48 -2.59 4.91 -10.82
CA GLU A 48 -2.25 5.18 -12.22
C GLU A 48 -2.47 6.65 -12.64
N LEU A 49 -3.32 7.39 -11.89
CA LEU A 49 -3.53 8.80 -12.16
C LEU A 49 -2.26 9.61 -11.94
N ARG A 50 -1.43 9.22 -10.97
CA ARG A 50 -0.16 9.88 -10.71
C ARG A 50 0.72 9.86 -11.94
N ASP A 51 0.94 8.67 -12.50
CA ASP A 51 1.82 8.48 -13.65
C ASP A 51 1.30 9.24 -14.88
N THR A 52 -0.03 9.27 -15.05
CA THR A 52 -0.67 10.02 -16.14
C THR A 52 -0.46 11.53 -16.00
N LEU A 53 -0.58 12.07 -14.79
CA LEU A 53 -0.42 13.51 -14.53
C LEU A 53 1.03 13.96 -14.60
N GLU A 54 1.99 13.14 -14.13
CA GLU A 54 3.43 13.45 -14.21
C GLU A 54 3.93 13.61 -15.67
N LEU A 55 3.23 13.03 -16.64
CA LEU A 55 3.55 13.14 -18.07
C LEU A 55 2.96 14.39 -18.75
N LEU A 56 2.07 15.14 -18.09
CA LEU A 56 1.42 16.29 -18.70
C LEU A 56 2.35 17.51 -18.77
N PRO A 57 2.29 18.30 -19.88
CA PRO A 57 2.95 19.60 -19.95
C PRO A 57 2.55 20.50 -18.78
N GLY A 58 3.51 21.27 -18.26
CA GLY A 58 3.32 22.15 -17.11
C GLY A 58 3.40 21.45 -15.73
N VAL A 59 3.36 20.11 -15.64
CA VAL A 59 3.54 19.40 -14.36
C VAL A 59 5.02 19.22 -14.05
N ASP A 60 5.43 19.58 -12.83
CA ASP A 60 6.77 19.35 -12.30
C ASP A 60 6.87 18.00 -11.59
N GLN A 61 5.96 17.75 -10.64
CA GLN A 61 5.87 16.48 -9.91
C GLN A 61 4.48 16.27 -9.31
N VAL A 62 4.14 15.00 -9.02
CA VAL A 62 2.90 14.62 -8.34
C VAL A 62 3.22 13.91 -7.03
N ILE A 63 2.79 14.52 -5.93
CA ILE A 63 3.06 14.05 -4.58
C ILE A 63 1.80 13.37 -4.02
N PRO A 64 1.83 12.06 -3.72
CA PRO A 64 0.74 11.41 -3.03
C PRO A 64 0.63 11.92 -1.59
N VAL A 65 -0.58 12.29 -1.17
CA VAL A 65 -0.85 12.72 0.22
C VAL A 65 -1.12 11.50 1.10
N SER A 66 -1.86 10.51 0.58
CA SER A 66 -2.14 9.26 1.27
C SER A 66 -1.05 8.24 1.02
N LYS A 67 -0.71 7.46 2.04
CA LYS A 67 0.19 6.31 1.93
C LYS A 67 -0.44 5.22 1.06
N PRO A 68 0.35 4.48 0.25
CA PRO A 68 -0.19 3.46 -0.66
C PRO A 68 -0.73 2.22 0.07
N TYR A 69 -0.42 2.06 1.36
CA TYR A 69 -0.80 0.92 2.20
C TYR A 69 -1.84 1.29 3.27
N LYS A 70 -2.78 2.18 2.93
CA LYS A 70 -3.80 2.71 3.87
C LYS A 70 -4.47 1.62 4.72
N LEU A 71 -4.94 0.54 4.11
CA LEU A 71 -5.66 -0.54 4.81
C LEU A 71 -4.79 -1.32 5.82
N ALA A 72 -3.47 -1.40 5.57
CA ALA A 72 -2.53 -2.07 6.46
C ALA A 72 -1.87 -1.11 7.47
N SER A 73 -2.19 0.19 7.42
CA SER A 73 -1.54 1.20 8.27
C SER A 73 -2.21 1.33 9.63
N ARG A 74 -1.43 1.51 10.69
CA ARG A 74 -1.95 1.83 12.04
C ARG A 74 -2.67 3.18 12.11
N GLU A 75 -2.31 4.12 11.23
CA GLU A 75 -2.98 5.41 11.12
C GLU A 75 -4.46 5.25 10.74
N PHE A 76 -4.77 4.28 9.86
CA PHE A 76 -6.13 3.99 9.43
C PHE A 76 -6.80 2.88 10.27
N HIS A 77 -6.02 1.91 10.74
CA HIS A 77 -6.47 0.81 11.60
C HIS A 77 -5.59 0.73 12.86
N PRO A 78 -5.89 1.54 13.91
CA PRO A 78 -5.04 1.65 15.09
C PRO A 78 -4.91 0.36 15.90
N GLN A 79 -5.95 -0.46 15.88
CA GLN A 79 -6.03 -1.71 16.64
C GLN A 79 -5.17 -2.80 16.00
N ASP A 80 -4.72 -3.74 16.81
CA ASP A 80 -4.01 -4.93 16.32
C ASP A 80 -4.96 -5.82 15.52
N THR A 81 -4.47 -6.32 14.38
CA THR A 81 -5.17 -7.36 13.62
C THR A 81 -4.87 -8.71 14.24
N ILE A 82 -5.90 -9.33 14.78
CA ILE A 82 -5.82 -10.65 15.41
C ILE A 82 -6.34 -11.71 14.43
N VAL A 83 -5.49 -12.66 14.05
CA VAL A 83 -5.86 -13.77 13.16
C VAL A 83 -6.09 -15.03 13.98
N GLN A 84 -7.35 -15.50 14.02
CA GLN A 84 -7.74 -16.71 14.75
C GLN A 84 -7.60 -17.95 13.86
N LEU A 85 -6.87 -18.96 14.35
CA LEU A 85 -6.66 -20.26 13.73
C LEU A 85 -7.07 -21.36 14.71
N ASN A 86 -8.32 -21.83 14.66
CA ASN A 86 -8.86 -22.78 15.64
C ASN A 86 -8.64 -22.28 17.08
N ASN A 87 -7.76 -22.94 17.84
CA ASN A 87 -7.37 -22.61 19.20
C ASN A 87 -6.10 -21.75 19.32
N LEU A 88 -5.51 -21.32 18.21
CA LEU A 88 -4.31 -20.49 18.14
C LEU A 88 -4.67 -19.08 17.65
N THR A 89 -3.96 -18.08 18.15
CA THR A 89 -4.17 -16.67 17.79
C THR A 89 -2.84 -16.06 17.34
N ILE A 90 -2.78 -15.45 16.15
CA ILE A 90 -1.61 -14.71 15.66
C ILE A 90 -1.86 -13.21 15.80
N GLY A 91 -0.90 -12.50 16.40
CA GLY A 91 -0.98 -11.05 16.63
C GLY A 91 -1.41 -10.66 18.05
N GLY A 92 -1.68 -11.63 18.92
CA GLY A 92 -1.92 -11.40 20.36
C GLY A 92 -0.62 -11.39 21.18
N ASP A 93 -0.75 -11.60 22.49
CA ASP A 93 0.38 -11.54 23.44
C ASP A 93 1.31 -12.77 23.38
N GLU A 94 0.82 -13.90 22.85
CA GLU A 94 1.57 -15.15 22.78
C GLU A 94 2.51 -15.21 21.58
N ILE A 95 3.70 -15.81 21.78
CA ILE A 95 4.65 -16.06 20.70
C ILE A 95 4.21 -17.29 19.90
N VAL A 96 3.94 -17.09 18.61
CA VAL A 96 3.60 -18.17 17.67
C VAL A 96 4.82 -18.59 16.87
N VAL A 97 5.16 -19.87 16.91
CA VAL A 97 6.28 -20.45 16.16
C VAL A 97 5.76 -21.31 15.01
N MET A 98 6.11 -20.94 13.78
CA MET A 98 5.90 -21.76 12.57
C MET A 98 7.23 -22.40 12.15
N ALA A 99 7.27 -23.72 12.07
CA ALA A 99 8.49 -24.45 11.75
C ALA A 99 8.21 -25.61 10.78
N GLY A 100 9.23 -26.02 10.02
CA GLY A 100 9.14 -27.09 9.04
C GLY A 100 10.13 -26.92 7.90
N PRO A 101 10.18 -27.86 6.94
CA PRO A 101 11.19 -27.82 5.89
C PRO A 101 10.98 -26.67 4.90
N CYS A 102 12.03 -26.34 4.15
CA CYS A 102 11.94 -25.35 3.08
C CYS A 102 11.00 -25.86 1.96
N ALA A 103 11.31 -27.02 1.41
CA ALA A 103 10.51 -27.76 0.44
C ALA A 103 10.07 -29.11 1.02
N ILE A 104 8.90 -29.61 0.64
CA ILE A 104 8.43 -30.95 0.99
C ILE A 104 9.04 -31.92 -0.02
N GLU A 105 10.05 -32.68 0.40
CA GLU A 105 10.79 -33.58 -0.48
C GLU A 105 10.23 -35.02 -0.41
N SER A 106 9.67 -35.41 0.73
CA SER A 106 8.98 -36.69 0.91
C SER A 106 7.97 -36.65 2.07
N GLU A 107 7.04 -37.61 2.06
CA GLU A 107 6.09 -37.81 3.18
C GLU A 107 6.83 -38.11 4.50
N GLU A 108 7.85 -38.96 4.45
CA GLU A 108 8.64 -39.36 5.61
C GLU A 108 9.35 -38.15 6.25
N GLN A 109 9.99 -37.31 5.44
CA GLN A 109 10.65 -36.09 5.90
C GLN A 109 9.64 -35.15 6.58
N LEU A 110 8.48 -34.95 5.94
CA LEU A 110 7.45 -34.04 6.43
C LEU A 110 6.90 -34.50 7.79
N LEU A 111 6.53 -35.78 7.90
CA LEU A 111 5.96 -36.33 9.13
C LEU A 111 6.99 -36.34 10.28
N THR A 112 8.24 -36.72 9.99
CA THR A 112 9.33 -36.69 10.97
C THR A 112 9.57 -35.27 11.48
N THR A 113 9.59 -34.30 10.57
CA THR A 113 9.76 -32.89 10.93
C THR A 113 8.57 -32.39 11.75
N ALA A 114 7.34 -32.70 11.34
CA ALA A 114 6.12 -32.28 12.04
C ALA A 114 6.11 -32.73 13.51
N GLN A 115 6.51 -33.98 13.76
CA GLN A 115 6.61 -34.52 15.11
C GLN A 115 7.69 -33.80 15.93
N ALA A 116 8.89 -33.62 15.36
CA ALA A 116 10.01 -32.98 16.03
C ALA A 116 9.70 -31.52 16.40
N VAL A 117 9.16 -30.72 15.46
CA VAL A 117 8.88 -29.31 15.71
C VAL A 117 7.71 -29.11 16.68
N LYS A 118 6.70 -29.99 16.63
CA LYS A 118 5.60 -29.99 17.62
C LYS A 118 6.12 -30.29 19.02
N ALA A 119 7.01 -31.28 19.16
CA ALA A 119 7.64 -31.60 20.45
C ALA A 119 8.50 -30.45 20.98
N ALA A 120 9.10 -29.64 20.10
CA ALA A 120 9.84 -28.44 20.45
C ALA A 120 8.96 -27.20 20.73
N GLY A 121 7.63 -27.31 20.62
CA GLY A 121 6.69 -26.24 20.93
C GLY A 121 6.21 -25.40 19.74
N ALA A 122 6.55 -25.77 18.50
CA ALA A 122 5.97 -25.14 17.32
C ALA A 122 4.47 -25.45 17.23
N THR A 123 3.67 -24.43 16.89
CA THR A 123 2.20 -24.53 16.82
C THR A 123 1.67 -24.57 15.39
N ILE A 124 2.53 -24.25 14.40
CA ILE A 124 2.20 -24.32 12.97
C ILE A 124 3.31 -25.07 12.23
N LEU A 125 2.92 -26.02 11.39
CA LEU A 125 3.81 -26.70 10.44
C LEU A 125 3.82 -25.94 9.11
N ARG A 126 5.02 -25.60 8.60
CA ARG A 126 5.20 -25.04 7.25
C ARG A 126 5.94 -26.00 6.31
N GLY A 127 5.75 -25.85 5.00
CA GLY A 127 6.50 -26.58 3.96
C GLY A 127 6.12 -26.10 2.57
N GLY A 128 7.10 -25.81 1.72
CA GLY A 128 6.86 -25.39 0.34
C GLY A 128 6.54 -26.57 -0.57
N ALA A 129 5.50 -26.46 -1.39
CA ALA A 129 5.10 -27.47 -2.37
C ALA A 129 5.39 -27.07 -3.82
N PHE A 130 5.80 -25.81 -4.04
CA PHE A 130 6.08 -25.19 -5.33
C PHE A 130 7.30 -24.28 -5.20
#